data_AF-A0A7Y8I9U5-F1
#
_entry.id   AF-A0A7Y8I9U5-F1
#
_cell.length_a   1.000
_cell.length_b   1.000
_cell.length_c   1.000
_cell.angle_alpha   90.00
_cell.angle_beta   90.00
_cell.angle_gamma   90.00
#
_symmetry.space_group_name_H-M   'P 1'
#
loop_
_entity.id
_entity.type
_entity.pdbx_description
1 polymer ?
#
loop_
_entity_poly.entity_id
_entity_poly.type
_entity_poly.pdbx_seq_one_letter_code
_entity_poly.pdbx_strand_id
1 'polypeptide(L)'
;FMIKNGGGTIINILSVVTKKIFTKSSAYSASKYGLLGYTNSLREEVRKHNIRIINVIPGATQTPMWSNEIRDKFGDRMMSVNEIAQVVVWLCLQKGTMVTEEIVLRPILGDL
;
A
#
# COMPACT_ATOMS: atom_id res chain seq x y z
N PHE A 1 13.95 -17.46 4.11
CA PHE A 1 15.09 -16.60 3.69
C PHE A 1 15.31 -15.45 4.69
N MET A 2 14.38 -14.50 4.85
CA MET A 2 14.57 -13.34 5.74
C MET A 2 14.93 -13.66 7.21
N ILE A 3 14.20 -14.57 7.88
CA ILE A 3 14.51 -14.96 9.27
C ILE A 3 15.95 -15.51 9.38
N LYS A 4 16.34 -16.41 8.45
CA LYS A 4 17.68 -16.99 8.43
C LYS A 4 18.78 -15.97 8.11
N ASN A 5 18.44 -14.88 7.42
CA ASN A 5 19.37 -13.80 7.05
C ASN A 5 19.42 -12.65 8.07
N GLY A 6 18.77 -12.78 9.23
CA GLY A 6 18.81 -11.78 10.30
C GLY A 6 17.91 -10.55 10.09
N GLY A 7 16.95 -10.64 9.16
CA GLY A 7 15.95 -9.60 8.97
C GLY A 7 15.58 -9.33 7.50
N GLY A 8 14.81 -8.28 7.30
CA GLY A 8 14.37 -7.86 5.98
C GLY A 8 13.23 -6.86 6.02
N THR A 9 12.75 -6.47 4.85
CA THR A 9 11.57 -5.60 4.72
C THR A 9 10.61 -6.21 3.72
N ILE A 10 9.35 -6.32 4.13
CA ILE A 10 8.22 -6.70 3.29
C ILE A 10 7.39 -5.43 3.07
N ILE A 11 7.18 -5.06 1.81
CA ILE A 11 6.33 -3.92 1.45
C ILE A 11 5.11 -4.47 0.72
N ASN A 12 3.93 -4.25 1.29
CA ASN A 12 2.65 -4.65 0.71
C ASN A 12 1.97 -3.45 0.06
N ILE A 13 1.51 -3.61 -1.19
CA ILE A 13 0.67 -2.62 -1.86
C ILE A 13 -0.80 -2.95 -1.61
N LEU A 14 -1.37 -2.32 -0.59
CA LEU A 14 -2.79 -2.39 -0.26
C LEU A 14 -3.57 -1.42 -1.14
N SER A 15 -4.57 -0.74 -0.58
CA SER A 15 -5.42 0.24 -1.27
C SER A 15 -6.24 1.01 -0.24
N VAL A 16 -6.59 2.26 -0.55
CA VAL A 16 -7.47 3.11 0.27
C VAL A 16 -8.79 2.43 0.66
N VAL A 17 -9.22 1.42 -0.08
CA VAL A 17 -10.42 0.64 0.26
C VAL A 17 -10.34 -0.04 1.63
N THR A 18 -9.14 -0.20 2.21
CA THR A 18 -8.96 -0.71 3.59
C THR A 18 -9.23 0.35 4.66
N LYS A 19 -9.40 1.62 4.25
CA LYS A 19 -9.64 2.77 5.13
C LYS A 19 -11.00 3.42 4.88
N LYS A 20 -11.59 3.21 3.71
CA LYS A 20 -12.90 3.76 3.33
C LYS A 20 -13.64 2.78 2.42
N ILE A 21 -14.95 2.74 2.55
CA ILE A 21 -15.83 1.88 1.77
C ILE A 21 -16.20 2.56 0.45
N PHE A 22 -16.11 1.81 -0.65
CA PHE A 22 -16.54 2.22 -1.98
C PHE A 22 -17.58 1.24 -2.50
N THR A 23 -18.67 1.76 -3.08
CA THR A 23 -19.70 0.91 -3.70
C THR A 23 -19.12 0.22 -4.94
N LYS A 24 -19.67 -0.95 -5.30
CA LYS A 24 -19.20 -1.78 -6.44
C LYS A 24 -17.76 -2.31 -6.29
N SER A 25 -17.21 -2.32 -5.07
CA SER A 25 -15.87 -2.85 -4.79
C SER A 25 -15.86 -3.98 -3.76
N SER A 26 -16.98 -4.66 -3.46
CA SER A 26 -17.10 -5.61 -2.35
C SER A 26 -16.02 -6.70 -2.32
N ALA A 27 -15.82 -7.41 -3.43
CA ALA A 27 -14.80 -8.47 -3.52
C ALA A 27 -13.37 -7.92 -3.43
N TYR A 28 -13.11 -6.77 -4.08
CA TYR A 28 -11.82 -6.08 -4.00
C TYR A 28 -11.52 -5.63 -2.57
N SER A 29 -12.48 -4.98 -1.91
CA SER A 29 -12.40 -4.58 -0.51
C SER A 29 -12.16 -5.78 0.39
N ALA A 30 -12.91 -6.87 0.24
CA ALA A 30 -12.71 -8.09 1.02
C ALA A 30 -11.27 -8.63 0.87
N SER A 31 -10.74 -8.69 -0.36
CA SER A 31 -9.36 -9.13 -0.60
C SER A 31 -8.31 -8.22 0.07
N LYS A 32 -8.50 -6.89 -0.01
CA LYS A 32 -7.54 -5.93 0.53
C LYS A 32 -7.62 -5.83 2.05
N TYR A 33 -8.81 -5.95 2.63
CA TYR A 33 -8.98 -6.09 4.08
C TYR A 33 -8.40 -7.40 4.60
N GLY A 34 -8.60 -8.51 3.88
CA GLY A 34 -7.98 -9.80 4.20
C GLY A 34 -6.46 -9.71 4.21
N LEU A 35 -5.87 -9.10 3.18
CA LEU A 35 -4.42 -8.87 3.12
C LEU A 35 -3.93 -7.93 4.23
N LEU A 36 -4.69 -6.89 4.59
CA LEU A 36 -4.37 -6.02 5.72
C LEU A 36 -4.36 -6.78 7.04
N GLY A 37 -5.40 -7.56 7.32
CA GLY A 37 -5.49 -8.39 8.52
C GLY A 37 -4.37 -9.41 8.62
N TYR A 38 -4.12 -10.14 7.52
CA TYR A 38 -2.99 -11.07 7.42
C TYR A 38 -1.65 -10.38 7.70
N THR A 39 -1.40 -9.25 7.04
CA THR A 39 -0.13 -8.54 7.16
C THR A 39 0.10 -8.02 8.58
N ASN A 40 -0.95 -7.52 9.24
CA ASN A 40 -0.83 -7.03 10.60
C ASN A 40 -0.55 -8.17 11.58
N SER A 41 -1.19 -9.33 11.44
CA SER A 41 -0.85 -10.53 12.23
C SER A 41 0.60 -10.95 12.01
N LEU A 42 0.99 -11.08 10.74
CA LEU A 42 2.34 -11.49 10.36
C LEU A 42 3.39 -10.55 10.95
N ARG A 43 3.14 -9.23 10.98
CA ARG A 43 4.05 -8.24 11.57
C ARG A 43 4.37 -8.57 13.04
N GLU A 44 3.35 -8.90 13.82
CA GLU A 44 3.52 -9.28 15.24
C GLU A 44 4.31 -10.58 15.38
N GLU A 45 4.04 -11.55 14.52
CA GLU A 45 4.71 -12.85 14.54
C GLU A 45 6.21 -12.74 14.22
N VAL A 46 6.59 -11.83 13.31
CA VAL A 46 7.96 -11.75 12.78
C VAL A 46 8.81 -10.59 13.29
N ARG A 47 8.26 -9.59 14.00
CA ARG A 47 9.03 -8.41 14.43
C ARG A 47 10.27 -8.75 15.28
N LYS A 48 10.18 -9.81 16.09
CA LYS A 48 11.32 -10.33 16.90
C LYS A 48 12.51 -10.82 16.06
N HIS A 49 12.28 -11.05 14.76
CA HIS A 49 13.29 -11.48 13.80
C HIS A 49 13.86 -10.32 12.97
N ASN A 50 13.69 -9.07 13.41
CA ASN A 50 14.15 -7.88 12.70
C ASN A 50 13.58 -7.79 11.26
N ILE A 51 12.33 -8.25 11.09
CA ILE A 51 11.60 -8.17 9.83
C ILE A 51 10.59 -7.03 9.95
N ARG A 52 10.73 -6.05 9.06
CA ARG A 52 9.85 -4.90 8.93
C ARG A 52 8.74 -5.23 7.95
N ILE A 53 7.50 -4.90 8.30
CA ILE A 53 6.38 -5.01 7.35
C ILE A 53 5.66 -3.67 7.21
N ILE A 54 5.65 -3.17 5.98
CA ILE A 54 5.16 -1.84 5.62
C ILE A 54 3.96 -1.97 4.68
N ASN A 55 2.85 -1.35 5.05
CA ASN A 55 1.64 -1.29 4.24
C ASN A 55 1.57 0.04 3.49
N VAL A 56 1.73 0.02 2.17
CA VAL A 56 1.48 1.19 1.31
C VAL A 56 0.01 1.14 0.86
N ILE A 57 -0.73 2.19 1.16
CA ILE A 57 -2.19 2.27 0.99
C ILE A 57 -2.52 3.40 0.01
N PRO A 58 -2.32 3.17 -1.30
CA PRO A 58 -2.60 4.19 -2.32
C PRO A 58 -4.10 4.34 -2.57
N GLY A 59 -4.51 5.60 -2.80
CA GLY A 59 -5.77 5.97 -3.45
C GLY A 59 -5.71 5.83 -4.96
N ALA A 60 -6.60 6.54 -5.66
CA ALA A 60 -6.69 6.48 -7.11
C ALA A 60 -5.34 6.84 -7.76
N THR A 61 -4.73 5.83 -8.40
CA THR A 61 -3.44 5.93 -9.09
C THR A 61 -3.66 5.60 -10.56
N GLN A 62 -3.16 6.44 -11.46
CA GLN A 62 -3.38 6.32 -12.90
C GLN A 62 -2.58 5.12 -13.44
N THR A 63 -3.25 3.98 -13.59
CA THR A 63 -2.69 2.71 -14.06
C THR A 63 -3.66 2.00 -14.99
N PRO A 64 -3.22 0.98 -15.75
CA PRO A 64 -4.13 0.13 -16.54
C PRO A 64 -5.17 -0.66 -15.74
N MET A 65 -5.16 -0.61 -14.39
CA MET A 65 -6.27 -1.14 -13.58
C MET A 65 -7.58 -0.41 -13.85
N TRP A 66 -7.50 0.86 -14.23
CA TRP A 66 -8.63 1.66 -14.69
C TRP A 66 -8.79 1.54 -16.20
N SER A 67 -10.04 1.53 -16.68
CA SER A 67 -10.31 1.60 -18.12
C SER A 67 -9.78 2.91 -18.72
N ASN A 68 -9.52 2.91 -20.03
CA ASN A 68 -9.11 4.13 -20.73
C ASN A 68 -10.12 5.26 -20.53
N GLU A 69 -11.42 4.98 -20.62
CA GLU A 69 -12.49 5.97 -20.37
C GLU A 69 -12.36 6.64 -18.99
N ILE A 70 -12.10 5.86 -17.93
CA ILE A 70 -11.94 6.40 -16.58
C ILE A 70 -10.66 7.21 -16.46
N ARG A 71 -9.58 6.77 -17.10
CA ARG A 71 -8.30 7.51 -17.12
C ARG A 71 -8.40 8.81 -17.90
N ASP A 72 -9.13 8.84 -19.00
CA ASP A 72 -9.35 10.05 -19.80
C ASP A 72 -10.23 11.05 -19.04
N LYS A 73 -11.22 10.55 -18.30
CA LYS A 73 -12.14 11.40 -17.53
C LYS A 73 -11.58 11.92 -16.21
N PHE A 74 -10.78 11.12 -15.51
CA PHE A 74 -10.36 11.41 -14.13
C PHE A 74 -8.84 11.40 -13.92
N GLY A 75 -8.04 11.19 -14.98
CA GLY A 75 -6.58 11.06 -14.90
C GLY A 75 -5.91 12.23 -14.18
N ASP A 76 -6.34 13.46 -14.44
CA ASP A 76 -5.80 14.67 -13.81
C ASP A 76 -6.07 14.75 -12.29
N ARG A 77 -7.02 13.95 -11.80
CA ARG A 77 -7.32 13.80 -10.37
C ARG A 77 -6.66 12.57 -9.74
N MET A 78 -5.94 11.75 -10.50
CA MET A 78 -5.25 10.57 -9.98
C MET A 78 -3.78 10.85 -9.68
N MET A 79 -3.20 10.12 -8.74
CA MET A 79 -1.75 10.11 -8.52
C MET A 79 -1.03 9.39 -9.66
N SER A 80 0.19 9.78 -9.97
CA SER A 80 1.06 9.09 -10.92
C SER A 80 1.73 7.86 -10.30
N VAL A 81 2.08 6.88 -11.13
CA VAL A 81 2.87 5.71 -10.70
C VAL A 81 4.25 6.09 -10.16
N ASN A 82 4.84 7.18 -10.68
CA ASN A 82 6.16 7.64 -10.27
C ASN A 82 6.16 8.17 -8.83
N GLU A 83 5.12 8.90 -8.43
CA GLU A 83 4.95 9.37 -7.05
C GLU A 83 4.84 8.19 -6.07
N ILE A 84 4.06 7.16 -6.42
CA ILE A 84 3.95 5.96 -5.59
C ILE A 84 5.30 5.22 -5.51
N ALA A 85 6.01 5.08 -6.64
CA ALA A 85 7.31 4.43 -6.68
C ALA A 85 8.36 5.16 -5.85
N GLN A 86 8.39 6.50 -5.89
CA GLN A 86 9.29 7.31 -5.07
C GLN A 86 9.09 7.05 -3.58
N VAL A 87 7.83 6.98 -3.13
CA VAL A 87 7.52 6.64 -1.72
C VAL A 87 8.02 5.23 -1.38
N VAL A 88 7.79 4.24 -2.24
CA VAL A 88 8.28 2.87 -2.02
C VAL A 88 9.81 2.84 -1.90
N VAL A 89 10.53 3.58 -2.74
CA VAL A 89 11.99 3.71 -2.66
C VAL A 89 12.41 4.34 -1.32
N TRP A 90 11.75 5.39 -0.87
CA TRP A 90 12.04 6.01 0.44
C TRP A 90 11.84 5.03 1.60
N LEU A 91 10.80 4.22 1.55
CA LEU A 91 10.54 3.18 2.56
C LEU A 91 11.64 2.10 2.55
N CYS A 92 12.12 1.70 1.37
CA CYS A 92 13.26 0.77 1.26
C CYS A 92 14.55 1.35 1.86
N LEU A 93 14.75 2.66 1.74
CA LEU A 93 15.94 3.36 2.21
C LEU A 93 15.93 3.70 3.71
N GLN A 94 14.79 3.53 4.40
CA GLN A 94 14.73 3.76 5.85
C GLN A 94 15.74 2.86 6.58
N LYS A 95 16.50 3.46 7.51
CA LYS A 95 17.45 2.81 8.42
C LYS A 95 17.11 3.12 9.87
N GLY A 96 17.60 2.30 10.80
CA GLY A 96 17.44 2.50 12.24
C GLY A 96 16.43 1.55 12.87
N THR A 97 15.95 1.91 14.06
CA THR A 97 15.06 1.10 14.91
C THR A 97 13.57 1.37 14.66
N MET A 98 13.24 2.41 13.91
CA MET A 98 11.86 2.72 13.54
C MET A 98 11.42 1.94 12.30
N VAL A 99 10.12 1.69 12.20
CA VAL A 99 9.47 1.16 11.00
C VAL A 99 8.21 1.97 10.71
N THR A 100 8.05 2.40 9.47
CA THR A 100 6.74 2.86 8.99
C THR A 100 5.84 1.65 8.86
N GLU A 101 4.87 1.46 9.73
CA GLU A 101 3.96 0.31 9.62
C GLU A 101 2.95 0.50 8.49
N GLU A 102 2.43 1.72 8.31
CA GLU A 102 1.48 2.07 7.26
C GLU A 102 1.74 3.47 6.70
N ILE A 103 1.52 3.64 5.39
CA ILE A 103 1.49 4.95 4.74
C ILE A 103 0.27 5.04 3.82
N VAL A 104 -0.48 6.13 3.96
CA VAL A 104 -1.70 6.36 3.21
C VAL A 104 -1.45 7.48 2.21
N LEU A 105 -1.62 7.19 0.92
CA LEU A 105 -1.37 8.14 -0.17
C LEU A 105 -2.69 8.46 -0.86
N ARG A 106 -2.97 9.74 -1.14
CA ARG A 106 -4.19 10.18 -1.83
C ARG A 106 -3.89 11.30 -2.81
N PRO A 107 -4.70 11.44 -3.87
CA PRO A 107 -4.75 12.69 -4.61
C PRO A 107 -5.08 13.85 -3.66
N ILE A 108 -4.58 15.04 -3.98
CA ILE A 108 -4.74 16.26 -3.17
C ILE A 108 -6.23 16.58 -2.92
N LEU A 109 -7.08 16.32 -3.92
CA LEU A 109 -8.53 16.55 -3.84
C LEU A 109 -9.31 15.37 -3.24
N GLY A 110 -8.63 14.42 -2.62
CA GLY A 110 -9.24 13.24 -2.01
C GLY A 110 -9.60 12.14 -3.00
N ASP A 111 -10.49 11.25 -2.57
CA ASP A 111 -10.89 10.08 -3.37
C ASP A 111 -11.76 10.46 -4.58
N LEU A 112 -11.84 9.53 -5.55
CA LEU A 112 -12.72 9.59 -6.70
C LEU A 112 -14.08 8.96 -6.42
#